data_AF-A0A2K3LQX0-F1
#
_entry.id   AF-A0A2K3LQX0-F1
#
_cell.length_a   1.000
_cell.length_b   1.000
_cell.length_c   1.000
_cell.angle_alpha   90.00
_cell.angle_beta   90.00
_cell.angle_gamma   90.00
#
_symmetry.space_group_name_H-M   'P 1'
#
loop_
_entity.id
_entity.type
_entity.pdbx_description
1 polymer ?
#
loop_
_entity_poly.entity_id
_entity_poly.type
_entity_poly.pdbx_seq_one_letter_code
_entity_poly.pdbx_strand_id
1 'polypeptide(L)'
;MLLISSEAFDTERLVSVLDKLKHSQAVDIPKYDFKGYKNNVFPARRVNPADVIILEGILVFHDPRVRALMNMKIFVDTDADVRLARRIKRDTADNARNIEAVLDQYSKFVKPAFDDFILPTKKYADIIIPRGGDNHVAIDLIVQHIRTKLGQHDLCKIYPNLYVIQSTFQIRGMHTLIRDSQTKKHDFVFYADRLIRLVVEHGLGHLPFTEKQVITPTGKTPPPNDDFLCL
;
A
#
# COMPACT_ATOMS: atom_id res chain seq x y z
N MET A 1 -15.28 -4.60 -29.23
CA MET A 1 -16.45 -4.45 -28.34
C MET A 1 -16.06 -5.05 -26.98
N LEU A 2 -15.92 -4.25 -25.92
CA LEU A 2 -15.68 -4.81 -24.57
C LEU A 2 -17.03 -5.24 -24.00
N LEU A 3 -17.33 -6.54 -24.10
CA LEU A 3 -18.39 -7.17 -23.33
C LEU A 3 -17.88 -7.28 -21.90
N ILE A 4 -18.57 -6.64 -20.96
CA ILE A 4 -18.25 -6.72 -19.53
C ILE A 4 -18.92 -7.99 -19.01
N SER A 5 -18.33 -9.14 -19.34
CA SER A 5 -18.65 -10.44 -18.72
C SER A 5 -17.48 -10.87 -17.85
N SER A 6 -17.74 -11.59 -16.77
CA SER A 6 -16.67 -12.13 -15.91
C SER A 6 -15.71 -13.05 -16.68
N GLU A 7 -16.18 -13.68 -17.75
CA GLU A 7 -15.39 -14.54 -18.65
C GLU A 7 -14.49 -13.76 -19.63
N ALA A 8 -14.72 -12.45 -19.79
CA ALA A 8 -13.90 -11.62 -20.68
C ALA A 8 -12.53 -11.26 -20.07
N PHE A 9 -12.31 -11.56 -18.79
CA PHE A 9 -11.10 -11.23 -18.05
C PHE A 9 -10.33 -12.50 -17.65
N ASP A 10 -9.03 -12.52 -18.00
CA ASP A 10 -8.11 -13.59 -17.62
C ASP A 10 -7.71 -13.47 -16.14
N THR A 11 -8.61 -13.94 -15.27
CA THR A 11 -8.46 -13.84 -13.82
C THR A 11 -7.34 -14.74 -13.30
N GLU A 12 -7.12 -15.92 -13.91
CA GLU A 12 -5.99 -16.79 -13.56
C GLU A 12 -4.65 -16.08 -13.76
N ARG A 13 -4.49 -15.41 -14.91
CA ARG A 13 -3.29 -14.63 -15.17
C ARG A 13 -3.15 -13.46 -14.21
N LEU A 14 -4.24 -12.77 -13.85
CA LEU A 14 -4.19 -11.69 -12.87
C LEU A 14 -3.71 -12.20 -11.50
N VAL A 15 -4.27 -13.32 -11.01
CA VAL A 15 -3.85 -13.94 -9.75
C VAL A 15 -2.37 -14.33 -9.81
N SER A 16 -1.93 -14.98 -10.90
CA SER A 16 -0.51 -15.35 -11.07
C SER A 16 0.42 -14.13 -11.10
N VAL A 17 0.01 -13.04 -11.75
CA VAL A 17 0.79 -11.79 -11.81
C VAL A 17 0.90 -11.14 -10.44
N LEU A 18 -0.20 -11.04 -9.69
CA LEU A 18 -0.20 -10.47 -8.35
C LEU A 18 0.65 -11.30 -7.38
N ASP A 19 0.56 -12.63 -7.47
CA ASP A 19 1.36 -13.53 -6.63
C ASP A 19 2.86 -13.37 -6.90
N LYS A 20 3.27 -13.30 -8.18
CA LYS A 20 4.67 -13.05 -8.56
C LYS A 20 5.17 -11.70 -8.04
N LEU A 21 4.39 -10.63 -8.22
CA LEU A 21 4.75 -9.30 -7.74
C LEU A 21 4.88 -9.26 -6.21
N LYS A 22 4.01 -9.99 -5.49
CA LYS A 22 4.07 -10.13 -4.02
C LYS A 22 5.34 -10.84 -3.54
N HIS A 23 5.88 -11.76 -4.33
CA HIS A 23 7.14 -12.46 -4.07
C HIS A 23 8.37 -11.75 -4.67
N SER A 24 8.27 -10.46 -4.97
CA SER A 24 9.35 -9.64 -5.52
C SER A 24 9.88 -10.15 -6.88
N GLN A 25 9.02 -10.76 -7.70
CA GLN A 25 9.35 -11.19 -9.04
C GLN A 25 8.76 -10.22 -10.07
N ALA A 26 9.61 -9.74 -10.99
CA ALA A 26 9.17 -8.88 -12.08
C ALA A 26 8.40 -9.67 -13.15
N VAL A 27 7.38 -9.04 -13.73
CA VAL A 27 6.39 -9.67 -14.63
C VAL A 27 6.20 -8.85 -15.90
N ASP A 28 5.85 -9.52 -17.00
CA ASP A 28 5.54 -8.87 -18.27
C ASP A 28 4.03 -8.84 -18.51
N ILE A 29 3.45 -7.64 -18.47
CA ILE A 29 2.02 -7.41 -18.62
C ILE A 29 1.74 -7.02 -20.09
N PRO A 30 0.87 -7.75 -20.79
CA PRO A 30 0.52 -7.44 -22.18
C PRO A 30 -0.25 -6.12 -22.24
N LYS A 31 -0.12 -5.39 -23.36
CA LYS A 31 -0.93 -4.20 -23.60
C LYS A 31 -2.23 -4.58 -24.29
N TYR A 32 -3.30 -3.85 -23.95
CA TYR A 32 -4.59 -3.91 -24.65
C TYR A 32 -4.69 -2.74 -25.61
N ASP A 33 -5.01 -3.00 -26.88
CA ASP A 33 -5.30 -1.95 -27.87
C ASP A 33 -6.81 -1.73 -27.97
N PHE A 34 -7.26 -0.58 -27.47
CA PHE A 34 -8.66 -0.16 -27.49
C PHE A 34 -9.18 0.22 -28.87
N LYS A 35 -8.31 0.62 -29.81
CA LYS A 35 -8.72 1.01 -31.17
C LYS A 35 -8.94 -0.23 -32.04
N GLY A 36 -8.00 -1.16 -31.99
CA GLY A 36 -8.06 -2.42 -32.74
C GLY A 36 -8.83 -3.54 -32.04
N TYR A 37 -9.24 -3.36 -30.78
CA TYR A 37 -9.79 -4.42 -29.91
C TYR A 37 -8.89 -5.65 -29.83
N LYS A 38 -7.57 -5.45 -29.73
CA LYS A 38 -6.56 -6.52 -29.73
C LYS A 38 -5.96 -6.72 -28.34
N ASN A 39 -5.92 -7.98 -27.91
CA ASN A 39 -5.17 -8.44 -26.74
C ASN A 39 -3.70 -8.72 -27.11
N ASN A 40 -2.83 -8.83 -26.11
CA ASN A 40 -1.43 -9.26 -26.26
C ASN A 40 -0.63 -8.43 -27.28
N VAL A 41 -0.79 -7.10 -27.23
CA VAL A 41 0.02 -6.20 -28.06
C VAL A 41 1.45 -6.14 -27.51
N PHE A 42 2.41 -6.42 -28.38
CA PHE A 42 3.84 -6.39 -28.08
C PHE A 42 4.48 -5.05 -28.49
N PRO A 43 5.54 -4.61 -27.78
CA PRO A 43 6.19 -5.26 -26.65
C PRO A 43 5.35 -5.18 -25.37
N ALA A 44 5.38 -6.28 -24.60
CA ALA A 44 4.78 -6.32 -23.28
C ALA A 44 5.43 -5.26 -22.36
N ARG A 45 4.65 -4.75 -21.41
CA ARG A 45 5.15 -3.80 -20.41
C ARG A 45 5.75 -4.59 -19.25
N ARG A 46 7.07 -4.49 -19.07
CA ARG A 46 7.75 -4.99 -17.87
C ARG A 46 7.28 -4.19 -16.66
N VAL A 47 6.87 -4.90 -15.62
CA VAL A 47 6.49 -4.34 -14.32
C VAL A 47 7.40 -4.94 -13.27
N ASN A 48 8.18 -4.07 -12.64
CA ASN A 48 9.03 -4.45 -11.52
C ASN A 48 8.19 -4.53 -10.24
N PRO A 49 8.63 -5.32 -9.24
CA PRO A 49 8.05 -5.29 -7.91
C PRO A 49 8.09 -3.88 -7.34
N ALA A 50 7.08 -3.55 -6.54
CA ALA A 50 6.96 -2.26 -5.86
C ALA A 50 6.37 -2.49 -4.47
N ASP A 51 6.71 -1.62 -3.52
CA ASP A 51 6.17 -1.66 -2.15
C ASP A 51 4.65 -1.42 -2.12
N VAL A 52 4.13 -0.69 -3.12
CA VAL A 52 2.70 -0.44 -3.31
C VAL A 52 2.29 -0.88 -4.70
N ILE A 53 1.30 -1.76 -4.78
CA ILE A 53 0.66 -2.19 -6.02
C ILE A 53 -0.78 -1.69 -6.00
N ILE A 54 -1.12 -0.84 -6.97
CA ILE A 54 -2.49 -0.36 -7.16
C ILE A 54 -3.12 -1.21 -8.27
N LEU A 55 -4.10 -2.04 -7.91
CA LEU A 55 -4.92 -2.77 -8.85
C LEU A 55 -6.21 -1.98 -9.11
N GLU A 56 -6.34 -1.47 -10.34
CA GLU A 56 -7.49 -0.70 -10.80
C GLU A 56 -8.28 -1.48 -11.86
N GLY A 57 -9.61 -1.35 -11.81
CA GLY A 57 -10.51 -1.90 -12.82
C GLY A 57 -11.93 -2.06 -12.33
N ILE A 58 -12.88 -2.18 -13.26
CA ILE A 58 -14.32 -2.22 -12.98
C ILE A 58 -14.81 -3.51 -12.30
N LEU A 59 -14.05 -4.60 -12.36
CA LEU A 59 -14.44 -5.93 -11.84
C LEU A 59 -13.41 -6.54 -10.89
N VAL A 60 -12.45 -5.75 -10.38
CA VAL A 60 -11.36 -6.26 -9.53
C VAL A 60 -11.85 -6.90 -8.22
N PHE A 61 -13.06 -6.58 -7.78
CA PHE A 61 -13.70 -7.19 -6.61
C PHE A 61 -14.61 -8.38 -6.94
N HIS A 62 -14.70 -8.82 -8.20
CA HIS A 62 -15.60 -9.92 -8.57
C HIS A 62 -15.10 -11.29 -8.04
N ASP A 63 -13.82 -11.61 -8.24
CA ASP A 63 -13.24 -12.90 -7.84
C ASP A 63 -12.72 -12.86 -6.38
N PRO A 64 -13.15 -13.81 -5.51
CA PRO A 64 -12.70 -13.89 -4.12
C PRO A 64 -11.19 -14.06 -3.94
N ARG A 65 -10.52 -14.75 -4.86
CA ARG A 65 -9.06 -14.99 -4.80
C ARG A 65 -8.30 -13.69 -5.00
N VAL A 66 -8.74 -12.85 -5.92
CA VAL A 66 -8.16 -11.52 -6.12
C VAL A 66 -8.42 -10.64 -4.89
N ARG A 67 -9.63 -10.67 -4.32
CA ARG A 67 -9.95 -9.94 -3.08
C ARG A 67 -9.06 -10.34 -1.90
N ALA A 68 -8.76 -11.63 -1.76
CA ALA A 68 -7.91 -12.15 -0.68
C ALA A 68 -6.45 -11.67 -0.77
N LEU A 69 -5.99 -11.23 -1.96
CA LEU A 69 -4.66 -10.66 -2.15
C LEU A 69 -4.58 -9.17 -1.81
N MET A 70 -5.71 -8.48 -1.63
CA MET A 70 -5.74 -7.03 -1.40
C MET A 70 -5.67 -6.67 0.08
N ASN A 71 -4.76 -5.76 0.43
CA ASN A 71 -4.68 -5.20 1.78
C ASN A 71 -5.71 -4.10 2.05
N MET A 72 -6.18 -3.41 1.01
CA MET A 72 -7.13 -2.30 1.09
C MET A 72 -8.00 -2.30 -0.18
N LYS A 73 -9.32 -2.25 0.00
CA LYS A 73 -10.33 -2.33 -1.07
C LYS A 73 -11.13 -1.02 -1.11
N ILE A 74 -10.97 -0.27 -2.18
CA ILE A 74 -11.62 1.03 -2.37
C ILE A 74 -12.61 0.93 -3.53
N PHE A 75 -13.87 1.32 -3.29
CA PHE A 75 -14.88 1.45 -4.35
C PHE A 75 -15.19 2.92 -4.61
N VAL A 76 -14.98 3.37 -5.83
CA VAL A 76 -15.33 4.74 -6.23
C VAL A 76 -16.79 4.78 -6.66
N ASP A 77 -17.61 5.49 -5.90
CA ASP A 77 -19.04 5.62 -6.16
C ASP A 77 -19.35 6.97 -6.81
N THR A 78 -20.07 6.94 -7.92
CA THR A 78 -20.42 8.13 -8.71
C THR A 78 -21.70 7.86 -9.47
N ASP A 79 -22.55 8.88 -9.53
CA ASP A 79 -23.86 8.80 -10.17
C ASP A 79 -23.75 8.37 -11.65
N ALA A 80 -24.75 7.63 -12.10
CA ALA A 80 -24.75 6.99 -13.42
C ALA A 80 -24.71 8.00 -14.57
N ASP A 81 -25.39 9.14 -14.40
CA ASP A 81 -25.42 10.27 -15.32
C ASP A 81 -24.05 10.96 -15.44
N VAL A 82 -23.36 11.20 -14.32
CA VAL A 82 -22.00 11.75 -14.31
C VAL A 82 -21.02 10.79 -14.99
N ARG A 83 -21.12 9.49 -14.70
CA ARG A 83 -20.31 8.44 -15.37
C ARG A 83 -20.58 8.40 -16.87
N LEU A 84 -21.85 8.46 -17.28
CA LEU A 84 -22.25 8.46 -18.69
C LEU A 84 -21.75 9.73 -19.40
N ALA A 85 -21.90 10.90 -18.80
CA ALA A 85 -21.41 12.16 -19.36
C ALA A 85 -19.89 12.14 -19.56
N ARG A 86 -19.12 11.63 -18.58
CA ARG A 86 -17.68 11.43 -18.70
C ARG A 86 -17.32 10.47 -19.83
N ARG A 87 -18.06 9.37 -19.96
CA ARG A 87 -17.86 8.40 -21.04
C ARG A 87 -18.14 8.99 -22.41
N ILE A 88 -19.25 9.72 -22.58
CA ILE A 88 -19.60 10.38 -23.85
C ILE A 88 -18.46 11.30 -24.24
N LYS A 89 -18.06 12.22 -23.34
CA LYS A 89 -16.96 13.17 -23.61
C LYS A 89 -15.68 12.48 -24.07
N ARG A 90 -15.27 11.40 -23.39
CA ARG A 90 -14.08 10.61 -23.74
C ARG A 90 -14.24 9.89 -25.09
N ASP A 91 -15.33 9.14 -25.27
CA ASP A 91 -15.53 8.30 -26.45
C ASP A 91 -15.79 9.14 -27.72
N THR A 92 -16.33 10.37 -27.59
CA THR A 92 -16.48 11.31 -28.70
C THR A 92 -15.19 12.06 -29.04
N ALA A 93 -14.37 12.41 -28.03
CA ALA A 93 -13.11 13.13 -28.25
C ALA A 93 -12.01 12.23 -28.80
N ASP A 94 -11.89 11.00 -28.28
CA ASP A 94 -10.73 10.13 -28.57
C ASP A 94 -10.97 9.13 -29.72
N ASN A 95 -12.23 8.79 -30.03
CA ASN A 95 -12.58 7.69 -30.94
C ASN A 95 -13.49 8.06 -32.12
N ALA A 96 -13.84 9.34 -32.31
CA ALA A 96 -14.73 9.82 -33.37
C ALA A 96 -16.06 9.03 -33.48
N ARG A 97 -16.57 8.50 -32.36
CA ARG A 97 -17.82 7.70 -32.35
C ARG A 97 -19.04 8.62 -32.31
N ASN A 98 -20.09 8.24 -33.04
CA ASN A 98 -21.41 8.87 -32.92
C ASN A 98 -21.96 8.67 -31.50
N ILE A 99 -22.49 9.75 -30.91
CA ILE A 99 -23.14 9.76 -29.59
C ILE A 99 -24.22 8.68 -29.49
N GLU A 100 -25.01 8.48 -30.54
CA GLU A 100 -26.06 7.47 -30.58
C GLU A 100 -25.52 6.05 -30.35
N ALA A 101 -24.37 5.72 -30.96
CA ALA A 101 -23.74 4.41 -30.77
C ALA A 101 -23.22 4.23 -29.33
N VAL A 102 -22.76 5.31 -28.68
CA VAL A 102 -22.33 5.27 -27.27
C VAL A 102 -23.53 5.03 -26.35
N LEU A 103 -24.64 5.71 -26.60
CA LEU A 103 -25.87 5.55 -25.82
C LEU A 103 -26.51 4.16 -25.99
N ASP A 104 -26.52 3.65 -27.22
CA ASP A 104 -27.02 2.31 -27.53
C ASP A 104 -26.17 1.23 -26.83
N GLN A 105 -24.83 1.35 -26.92
CA GLN A 105 -23.92 0.44 -26.21
C GLN A 105 -24.08 0.54 -24.69
N TYR A 106 -24.25 1.75 -24.16
CA TYR A 106 -24.43 1.95 -22.73
C TYR A 106 -25.68 1.24 -22.23
N SER A 107 -26.80 1.44 -22.90
CA SER A 107 -28.10 0.90 -22.51
C SER A 107 -28.16 -0.61 -22.67
N LYS A 108 -27.64 -1.15 -23.78
CA LYS A 108 -27.68 -2.59 -24.08
C LYS A 108 -26.73 -3.43 -23.23
N PHE A 109 -25.52 -2.94 -22.95
CA PHE A 109 -24.46 -3.78 -22.38
C PHE A 109 -23.90 -3.26 -21.07
N VAL A 110 -23.72 -1.95 -20.93
CA VAL A 110 -22.90 -1.40 -19.84
C VAL A 110 -23.71 -1.20 -18.57
N LYS A 111 -24.92 -0.66 -18.70
CA LYS A 111 -25.81 -0.47 -17.56
C LYS A 111 -26.23 -1.81 -16.94
N PRO A 112 -26.72 -2.81 -17.70
CA PRO A 112 -27.02 -4.13 -17.15
C PRO A 112 -25.80 -4.77 -16.48
N ALA A 113 -24.64 -4.77 -17.16
CA ALA A 113 -23.43 -5.34 -16.56
C ALA A 113 -22.96 -4.61 -15.30
N PHE A 114 -23.18 -3.30 -15.22
CA PHE A 114 -22.90 -2.54 -14.01
C PHE A 114 -23.82 -2.96 -12.86
N ASP A 115 -25.13 -3.01 -13.11
CA ASP A 115 -26.13 -3.35 -12.10
C ASP A 115 -25.97 -4.81 -11.62
N ASP A 116 -25.66 -5.74 -12.53
CA ASP A 116 -25.59 -7.18 -12.23
C ASP A 116 -24.24 -7.62 -11.66
N PHE A 117 -23.12 -7.05 -12.14
CA PHE A 117 -21.78 -7.56 -11.80
C PHE A 117 -20.90 -6.58 -11.04
N ILE A 118 -21.02 -5.27 -11.29
CA ILE A 118 -20.12 -4.26 -10.70
C ILE A 118 -20.67 -3.76 -9.36
N LEU A 119 -21.91 -3.26 -9.37
CA LEU A 119 -22.54 -2.63 -8.20
C LEU A 119 -22.61 -3.58 -6.99
N PRO A 120 -22.94 -4.88 -7.12
CA PRO A 120 -22.97 -5.80 -5.98
C PRO A 120 -21.61 -5.99 -5.32
N THR A 121 -20.51 -5.74 -6.03
CA THR A 121 -19.16 -5.87 -5.47
C THR A 121 -18.79 -4.73 -4.52
N LYS A 122 -19.56 -3.64 -4.52
CA LYS A 122 -19.42 -2.51 -3.58
C LYS A 122 -19.43 -2.95 -2.12
N LYS A 123 -20.16 -4.03 -1.78
CA LYS A 123 -20.23 -4.60 -0.43
C LYS A 123 -18.90 -5.16 0.09
N TYR A 124 -17.95 -5.44 -0.79
CA TYR A 124 -16.62 -5.94 -0.41
C TYR A 124 -15.60 -4.82 -0.19
N ALA A 125 -15.98 -3.56 -0.39
CA ALA A 125 -15.10 -2.42 -0.20
C ALA A 125 -14.90 -2.13 1.29
N ASP A 126 -13.67 -1.84 1.67
CA ASP A 126 -13.36 -1.32 3.00
C ASP A 126 -13.71 0.18 3.07
N ILE A 127 -13.57 0.90 1.95
CA ILE A 127 -13.85 2.33 1.82
C ILE A 127 -14.62 2.60 0.53
N ILE A 128 -15.65 3.44 0.63
CA ILE A 128 -16.41 3.96 -0.51
C ILE A 128 -16.12 5.44 -0.66
N ILE A 129 -15.67 5.86 -1.85
CA ILE A 129 -15.33 7.26 -2.13
C ILE A 129 -16.38 7.86 -3.06
N PRO A 130 -17.20 8.81 -2.58
CA PRO A 130 -18.08 9.55 -3.46
C PRO A 130 -17.29 10.55 -4.29
N ARG A 131 -17.80 10.89 -5.48
CA ARG A 131 -17.25 11.91 -6.39
C ARG A 131 -15.81 11.63 -6.88
N GLY A 132 -15.33 10.40 -6.71
CA GLY A 132 -14.07 9.89 -7.29
C GLY A 132 -12.91 10.89 -7.30
N GLY A 133 -12.40 11.17 -8.50
CA GLY A 133 -11.20 12.01 -8.72
C GLY A 133 -11.32 13.47 -8.26
N ASP A 134 -12.53 13.97 -8.01
CA ASP A 134 -12.75 15.34 -7.52
C ASP A 134 -12.70 15.42 -5.97
N ASN A 135 -12.60 14.27 -5.30
CA ASN A 135 -12.56 14.19 -3.84
C ASN A 135 -11.12 14.20 -3.34
N HIS A 136 -10.47 15.36 -3.43
CA HIS A 136 -9.09 15.56 -2.98
C HIS A 136 -8.87 15.15 -1.51
N VAL A 137 -9.85 15.41 -0.63
CA VAL A 137 -9.79 15.02 0.77
C VAL A 137 -9.65 13.50 0.93
N ALA A 138 -10.44 12.72 0.19
CA ALA A 138 -10.35 11.26 0.25
C ALA A 138 -9.02 10.75 -0.34
N ILE A 139 -8.55 11.38 -1.43
CA ILE A 139 -7.24 11.06 -2.03
C ILE A 139 -6.12 11.31 -1.01
N ASP A 140 -6.12 12.47 -0.34
CA ASP A 140 -5.12 12.83 0.66
C ASP A 140 -5.11 11.85 1.84
N LEU A 141 -6.29 11.42 2.31
CA LEU A 141 -6.41 10.41 3.36
C LEU A 141 -5.82 9.05 2.94
N ILE A 142 -6.07 8.60 1.69
CA ILE A 142 -5.47 7.38 1.16
C ILE A 142 -3.95 7.53 1.05
N VAL A 143 -3.48 8.65 0.50
CA VAL A 143 -2.05 8.92 0.33
C VAL A 143 -1.36 8.96 1.69
N GLN A 144 -1.96 9.60 2.69
CA GLN A 144 -1.43 9.63 4.05
C GLN A 144 -1.43 8.22 4.67
N HIS A 145 -2.50 7.44 4.48
CA HIS A 145 -2.55 6.06 4.97
C HIS A 145 -1.44 5.20 4.36
N ILE A 146 -1.25 5.27 3.04
CA ILE A 146 -0.17 4.58 2.33
C ILE A 146 1.19 5.05 2.85
N ARG A 147 1.41 6.37 2.98
CA ARG A 147 2.67 6.92 3.53
C ARG A 147 2.93 6.46 4.95
N THR A 148 1.91 6.36 5.80
CA THR A 148 2.06 5.82 7.15
C THR A 148 2.41 4.33 7.11
N LYS A 149 1.75 3.53 6.24
CA LYS A 149 2.08 2.10 6.06
C LYS A 149 3.47 1.87 5.48
N LEU A 150 3.93 2.75 4.58
CA LEU A 150 5.27 2.74 4.02
C LEU A 150 6.32 3.25 5.02
N GLY A 151 5.99 4.27 5.81
CA GLY A 151 6.83 4.73 6.92
C GLY A 151 6.94 3.70 8.05
N GLN A 152 5.98 2.78 8.12
CA GLN A 152 5.99 1.55 8.92
C GLN A 152 6.65 0.38 8.19
N HIS A 153 7.46 0.60 7.14
CA HIS A 153 8.40 -0.40 6.65
C HIS A 153 9.48 -0.63 7.70
N ASP A 154 9.08 -1.33 8.75
CA ASP A 154 9.94 -2.19 9.51
C ASP A 154 10.64 -3.09 8.49
N LEU A 155 11.91 -2.81 8.24
CA LEU A 155 12.88 -3.78 7.73
C LEU A 155 12.71 -5.15 8.44
N CYS A 156 12.07 -5.20 9.63
CA CYS A 156 11.64 -6.39 10.35
C CYS A 156 10.74 -7.35 9.56
N LYS A 157 10.01 -6.86 8.53
CA LYS A 157 9.23 -7.75 7.65
C LYS A 157 10.10 -8.59 6.72
N ILE A 158 11.26 -8.05 6.33
CA ILE A 158 12.24 -8.74 5.48
C ILE A 158 13.22 -9.52 6.37
N TYR A 159 13.56 -8.95 7.53
CA TYR A 159 14.51 -9.49 8.49
C TYR A 159 13.81 -9.77 9.82
N PRO A 160 13.32 -10.99 10.07
CA PRO A 160 12.57 -11.31 11.30
C PRO A 160 13.39 -11.13 12.58
N ASN A 161 14.72 -11.02 12.45
CA ASN A 161 15.68 -10.75 13.53
C ASN A 161 16.04 -9.26 13.68
N LEU A 162 15.37 -8.36 12.97
CA LEU A 162 15.59 -6.93 13.12
C LEU A 162 14.61 -6.33 14.14
N TYR A 163 15.13 -5.51 15.04
CA TYR A 163 14.36 -4.74 16.01
C TYR A 163 14.63 -3.26 15.78
N VAL A 164 13.57 -2.48 15.55
CA VAL A 164 13.67 -1.03 15.32
C VAL A 164 13.49 -0.30 16.64
N ILE A 165 14.51 0.46 17.03
CA ILE A 165 14.44 1.31 18.22
C ILE A 165 13.51 2.49 17.93
N GLN A 166 12.53 2.72 18.81
CA GLN A 166 11.59 3.82 18.67
C GLN A 166 12.33 5.16 18.63
N SER A 167 12.13 5.93 17.55
CA SER A 167 12.76 7.25 17.40
C SER A 167 12.04 8.30 18.26
N THR A 168 12.75 8.88 19.22
CA THR A 168 12.26 10.02 20.04
C THR A 168 12.70 11.36 19.45
N PHE A 169 12.08 12.47 19.89
CA PHE A 169 12.54 13.81 19.49
C PHE A 169 14.02 14.05 19.83
N GLN A 170 14.51 13.46 20.93
CA GLN A 170 15.92 13.52 21.32
C GLN A 170 16.82 12.78 20.31
N ILE A 171 16.45 11.53 19.93
CA ILE A 171 17.19 10.74 18.92
C ILE A 171 17.22 11.47 17.57
N ARG A 172 16.09 12.06 17.17
CA ARG A 172 16.01 12.86 15.94
C ARG A 172 16.93 14.08 16.01
N GLY A 173 16.93 14.81 17.13
CA GLY A 173 17.83 15.94 17.34
C GLY A 173 19.31 15.54 17.27
N MET A 174 19.69 14.43 17.90
CA MET A 174 21.05 13.89 17.80
C MET A 174 21.42 13.51 16.37
N HIS A 175 20.51 12.87 15.63
CA HIS A 175 20.72 12.57 14.21
C HIS A 175 20.88 13.83 13.35
N THR A 176 20.13 14.90 13.64
CA THR A 176 20.29 16.19 12.95
C THR A 176 21.68 16.76 13.21
N LEU A 177 22.15 16.75 14.47
CA LEU A 177 23.45 17.29 14.85
C LEU A 177 24.61 16.51 14.20
N ILE A 178 24.60 15.17 14.21
CA ILE A 178 25.67 14.40 13.55
C ILE A 178 25.69 14.53 12.02
N ARG A 179 24.57 14.94 11.41
CA ARG A 179 24.43 15.12 9.95
C ARG A 179 24.67 16.55 9.49
N ASP A 180 24.72 17.52 10.41
CA ASP A 180 25.07 18.89 10.10
C ASP A 180 26.56 18.99 9.74
N SER A 181 26.85 19.59 8.58
CA SER A 181 28.22 19.76 8.07
C SER A 181 29.06 20.73 8.90
N GLN A 182 28.42 21.56 9.72
CA GLN A 182 29.09 22.52 10.61
C GLN A 182 29.40 21.93 11.99
N THR A 183 28.99 20.70 12.27
CA THR A 183 29.21 20.07 13.58
C THR A 183 30.69 19.83 13.85
N LYS A 184 31.17 20.32 14.99
CA LYS A 184 32.55 20.13 15.42
C LYS A 184 32.84 18.66 15.68
N LYS A 185 34.09 18.24 15.47
CA LYS A 185 34.54 16.86 15.71
C LYS A 185 34.19 16.36 17.12
N HIS A 186 34.35 17.19 18.15
CA HIS A 186 34.03 16.82 19.53
C HIS A 186 32.53 16.54 19.71
N ASP A 187 31.68 17.40 19.17
CA ASP A 187 30.23 17.27 19.28
C ASP A 187 29.73 16.06 18.47
N PHE A 188 30.32 15.82 17.30
CA PHE A 188 30.05 14.61 16.53
C PHE A 188 30.33 13.34 17.33
N VAL A 189 31.51 13.24 17.96
CA VAL A 189 31.87 12.08 18.79
C VAL A 189 30.90 11.94 19.96
N PHE A 190 30.60 13.03 20.66
CA PHE A 190 29.69 13.02 21.80
C PHE A 190 28.29 12.50 21.43
N TYR A 191 27.68 13.00 20.34
CA TYR A 191 26.35 12.56 19.93
C TYR A 191 26.35 11.16 19.29
N ALA A 192 27.42 10.79 18.59
CA ALA A 192 27.59 9.44 18.06
C ALA A 192 27.67 8.40 19.19
N ASP A 193 28.49 8.64 20.22
CA ASP A 193 28.61 7.74 21.37
C ASP A 193 27.27 7.57 22.11
N ARG A 194 26.50 8.66 22.22
CA ARG A 194 25.17 8.62 22.84
C ARG A 194 24.19 7.79 22.04
N LEU A 195 24.21 7.91 20.70
CA LEU A 195 23.39 7.07 19.82
C LEU A 195 23.82 5.60 19.86
N ILE A 196 25.13 5.33 19.85
CA ILE A 196 25.68 3.96 19.96
C ILE A 196 25.25 3.32 21.28
N ARG A 197 25.33 4.06 22.39
CA ARG A 197 24.93 3.56 23.70
C ARG A 197 23.46 3.14 23.74
N LEU A 198 22.56 3.93 23.14
CA LEU A 198 21.14 3.56 23.04
C LEU A 198 20.94 2.26 22.25
N VAL A 199 21.70 2.07 21.16
CA VAL A 199 21.64 0.83 20.37
C VAL A 199 22.14 -0.37 21.18
N VAL A 200 23.27 -0.21 21.89
CA VAL A 200 23.86 -1.27 22.72
C VAL A 200 22.94 -1.62 23.89
N GLU A 201 22.42 -0.64 24.62
CA GLU A 201 21.49 -0.87 25.74
C GLU A 201 20.22 -1.60 25.29
N HIS A 202 19.64 -1.19 24.16
CA HIS A 202 18.48 -1.89 23.61
C HIS A 202 18.82 -3.32 23.16
N GLY A 203 20.00 -3.52 22.55
CA GLY A 203 20.50 -4.84 22.15
C GLY A 203 20.75 -5.77 23.34
N LEU A 204 21.33 -5.26 24.43
CA LEU A 204 21.57 -6.03 25.66
C LEU A 204 20.27 -6.49 26.32
N GLY A 205 19.18 -5.72 26.20
CA GLY A 205 17.86 -6.12 26.69
C GLY A 205 17.26 -7.36 26.02
N HIS A 206 17.81 -7.79 24.87
CA HIS A 206 17.40 -9.02 24.19
C HIS A 206 18.25 -10.25 24.56
N LEU A 207 19.29 -10.09 25.38
CA LEU A 207 20.08 -11.22 25.86
C LEU A 207 19.26 -12.05 26.87
N PRO A 208 19.45 -13.38 26.91
CA PRO A 208 18.82 -14.22 27.93
C PRO A 208 19.25 -13.76 29.32
N PHE A 209 18.30 -13.42 30.20
CA PHE A 209 18.56 -13.07 31.59
C PHE A 209 17.78 -13.99 32.53
N THR A 210 18.22 -14.07 33.79
CA THR A 210 17.50 -14.76 34.86
C THR A 210 17.21 -13.76 35.96
N GLU A 211 15.95 -13.62 36.35
CA GLU A 211 15.57 -12.74 37.46
C GLU A 211 16.23 -13.21 38.76
N LYS A 212 16.83 -12.26 39.48
CA LYS A 212 17.46 -12.51 40.77
C LYS A 212 17.11 -11.39 41.73
N GLN A 213 16.45 -11.74 42.84
CA GLN A 213 16.27 -10.79 43.93
C GLN A 213 17.58 -10.61 44.69
N VAL A 214 18.02 -9.36 44.80
CA VAL A 214 19.22 -8.99 45.56
C VAL A 214 18.77 -8.30 46.85
N ILE A 215 19.27 -8.78 47.98
CA ILE A 215 19.09 -8.11 49.27
C ILE A 215 20.16 -7.03 49.37
N THR A 216 19.74 -5.77 49.41
CA THR A 216 20.67 -4.66 49.57
C THR A 216 21.31 -4.68 50.98
N PRO A 217 22.51 -4.08 51.18
CA PRO A 217 23.14 -3.98 52.50
C PRO A 217 22.29 -3.31 53.58
N THR A 218 21.25 -2.57 53.18
CA THR A 218 20.28 -1.93 54.08
C THR A 218 19.08 -2.81 54.43
N GLY A 219 19.07 -4.08 54.00
CA GLY A 219 18.01 -5.05 54.31
C GLY A 219 16.68 -4.79 53.61
N LYS A 220 16.64 -3.85 52.66
CA LYS A 220 15.45 -3.52 51.88
C LYS A 220 15.52 -4.20 50.52
N THR A 221 14.44 -4.87 50.14
CA THR A 221 14.23 -5.30 48.75
C THR A 221 13.87 -4.07 47.90
N PRO A 222 14.51 -3.86 46.74
CA PRO A 222 14.09 -2.84 45.79
C PRO A 222 12.63 -3.04 45.37
N PRO A 223 11.88 -1.96 45.08
CA PRO A 223 10.52 -2.09 44.57
C PRO A 223 10.51 -2.85 43.23
N PRO A 224 9.42 -3.59 42.92
CA PRO A 224 9.35 -4.48 41.77
C PRO A 224 9.45 -3.82 40.38
N ASN A 225 9.57 -2.49 40.31
CA ASN A 225 9.69 -1.73 39.05
C ASN A 225 11.09 -1.15 38.81
N ASP A 226 12.04 -1.42 39.70
CA ASP A 226 13.43 -1.00 39.53
C ASP A 226 14.23 -2.14 38.88
N ASP A 227 14.11 -2.25 37.55
CA ASP A 227 14.85 -3.22 36.74
C ASP A 227 16.33 -2.82 36.65
N PHE A 228 17.15 -3.40 37.51
CA PHE A 228 18.60 -3.30 37.40
C PHE A 228 19.16 -4.54 36.70
N LEU A 229 19.71 -4.36 35.50
CA LEU A 229 20.55 -5.36 34.84
C LEU A 229 21.88 -5.47 35.60
N CYS A 230 22.01 -6.47 36.47
CA CYS A 230 23.30 -6.90 36.98
C CYS A 230 23.96 -7.83 35.94
N LEU A 231 25.01 -7.34 35.27
CA LEU A 231 25.93 -8.13 34.46
C LEU A 231 27.00 -8.79 35.33
#